data_AF-A0A529ZTC1-F1
#
_entry.id   AF-A0A529ZTC1-F1
#
_cell.length_a   1.000
_cell.length_b   1.000
_cell.length_c   1.000
_cell.angle_alpha   90.00
_cell.angle_beta   90.00
_cell.angle_gamma   90.00
#
_symmetry.space_group_name_H-M   'P 1'
#
loop_
_entity.id
_entity.type
_entity.pdbx_description
1 polymer ?
#
loop_
_entity_poly.entity_id
_entity_poly.type
_entity_poly.pdbx_seq_one_letter_code
_entity_poly.pdbx_strand_id
1 'polypeptide(L)' 'MVGRRRQRRRGGWMRYPIPSDTAASQARASDPAYSAWVSANAGSGKTHVLAQRVIRLLLNGTD' A
#
# COMPACT_ATOMS: atom_id res chain seq x y z
N MET A 1 -38.65 -22.68 25.65
CA MET A 1 -38.70 -22.39 24.20
C MET A 1 -37.50 -21.50 23.85
N VAL A 2 -36.41 -22.09 23.34
CA VAL A 2 -35.12 -21.42 23.14
C VAL A 2 -34.97 -21.00 21.67
N GLY A 3 -35.14 -19.71 21.39
CA GLY A 3 -34.92 -19.11 20.07
C GLY A 3 -33.47 -18.67 19.90
N ARG A 4 -32.76 -19.32 18.98
CA ARG A 4 -31.31 -19.26 18.77
C ARG A 4 -30.82 -17.85 18.41
N ARG A 5 -29.84 -17.34 19.18
CA ARG A 5 -29.08 -16.13 18.82
C ARG A 5 -28.35 -16.38 17.50
N ARG A 6 -28.64 -15.58 16.47
CA ARG A 6 -27.83 -15.51 15.24
C ARG A 6 -26.41 -15.06 15.60
N GLN A 7 -25.50 -16.01 15.67
CA GLN A 7 -24.08 -15.77 15.86
C GLN A 7 -23.54 -15.15 14.57
N ARG A 8 -23.48 -13.81 14.54
CA ARG A 8 -22.79 -13.05 13.50
C ARG A 8 -21.31 -13.44 13.57
N ARG A 9 -20.87 -14.34 12.68
CA ARG A 9 -19.44 -14.62 12.49
C ARG A 9 -18.79 -13.33 12.01
N ARG A 10 -18.11 -12.62 12.91
CA ARG A 10 -17.21 -11.52 12.56
C ARG A 10 -16.03 -12.17 11.84
N GLY A 11 -16.11 -12.24 10.51
CA GLY A 11 -14.97 -12.64 9.69
C GLY A 11 -13.84 -11.66 9.98
N GLY A 12 -12.75 -12.15 10.56
CA GLY A 12 -11.55 -11.37 10.77
C GLY A 12 -11.07 -10.85 9.42
N TRP A 13 -10.79 -9.55 9.35
CA TRP A 13 -10.26 -8.89 8.16
C TRP A 13 -8.98 -9.61 7.75
N MET A 14 -9.05 -10.41 6.69
CA MET A 14 -7.92 -11.14 6.17
C MET A 14 -6.96 -10.12 5.56
N ARG A 15 -5.93 -9.74 6.33
CA ARG A 15 -4.89 -8.82 5.87
C ARG A 15 -4.06 -9.56 4.83
N TYR A 16 -4.29 -9.27 3.55
CA TYR A 16 -3.48 -9.84 2.49
C TYR A 16 -2.08 -9.20 2.55
N PRO A 17 -1.02 -9.96 2.85
CA PRO A 17 0.32 -9.40 2.89
C PRO A 17 0.74 -8.94 1.49
N ILE A 18 1.38 -7.78 1.40
CA ILE A 18 1.95 -7.31 0.14
C ILE A 18 3.14 -8.22 -0.18
N PRO A 19 3.22 -8.80 -1.39
CA PRO A 19 4.39 -9.58 -1.80
C PRO A 19 5.68 -8.78 -1.60
N SER A 20 6.72 -9.39 -1.06
CA SER A 20 7.99 -8.74 -0.73
C SER A 20 8.60 -8.01 -1.92
N ASP A 21 8.52 -8.61 -3.11
CA ASP A 21 9.10 -8.03 -4.33
C ASP A 21 8.33 -6.79 -4.79
N THR A 22 7.01 -6.78 -4.56
CA THR A 22 6.17 -5.61 -4.80
C THR A 22 6.54 -4.50 -3.82
N ALA A 23 6.67 -4.83 -2.53
CA ALA A 23 7.08 -3.87 -1.52
C ALA A 23 8.47 -3.27 -1.81
N ALA A 24 9.44 -4.11 -2.19
CA ALA A 24 10.79 -3.67 -2.55
C ALA A 24 10.79 -2.79 -3.82
N SER A 25 10.02 -3.16 -4.83
CA SER A 25 9.91 -2.39 -6.08
C SER A 25 9.25 -1.02 -5.83
N GLN A 26 8.19 -0.98 -5.03
CA GLN A 26 7.54 0.27 -4.62
C GLN A 26 8.44 1.13 -3.74
N ALA A 27 9.22 0.54 -2.84
CA ALA A 27 10.20 1.25 -2.02
C ALA A 27 11.29 1.91 -2.88
N ARG A 28 11.81 1.22 -3.90
CA ARG A 28 12.78 1.78 -4.85
C ARG A 28 12.17 2.86 -5.73
N ALA A 29 10.97 2.64 -6.27
CA ALA A 29 10.32 3.61 -7.15
C ALA A 29 9.91 4.92 -6.44
N SER A 30 9.64 4.83 -5.12
CA SER A 30 9.30 5.97 -4.27
C SER A 30 10.50 6.70 -3.67
N ASP A 31 11.73 6.19 -3.86
CA ASP A 31 12.94 6.87 -3.41
C ASP A 31 13.28 8.02 -4.38
N PRO A 32 13.32 9.28 -3.89
CA PRO A 32 13.61 10.43 -4.74
C PRO A 32 15.04 10.47 -5.27
N ALA A 33 15.99 9.73 -4.68
CA ALA A 33 17.38 9.67 -5.15
C ALA A 33 17.52 9.00 -6.52
N TYR A 34 16.49 8.28 -6.98
CA TYR A 34 16.51 7.55 -8.24
C TYR A 34 15.41 8.02 -9.20
N SER A 35 15.75 8.10 -10.48
CA SER A 35 14.75 8.15 -11.55
C SER A 35 14.10 6.78 -11.70
N ALA A 36 12.77 6.73 -11.85
CA ALA A 36 12.03 5.48 -11.98
C ALA A 36 11.00 5.58 -13.10
N TRP A 37 10.96 4.57 -13.97
CA TRP A 37 9.82 4.32 -14.87
C TRP A 37 8.95 3.23 -14.28
N VAL A 38 7.65 3.52 -14.14
CA VAL A 38 6.69 2.61 -13.51
C VAL A 38 5.60 2.28 -14.51
N SER A 39 5.53 1.01 -14.91
CA SER A 39 4.37 0.45 -15.59
C SER A 39 3.49 -0.25 -14.54
N ALA A 40 2.20 0.07 -14.51
CA ALA A 40 1.32 -0.45 -13.47
C ALA A 40 -0.14 -0.53 -13.95
N ASN A 41 -0.75 -1.71 -13.83
CA ASN A 41 -2.15 -1.96 -14.17
C ASN A 41 -3.11 -1.11 -13.32
N ALA A 42 -4.39 -1.03 -13.68
CA ALA A 42 -5.41 -0.41 -12.83
C ALA A 42 -5.42 -1.08 -11.44
N GLY A 43 -5.55 -0.29 -10.37
CA GLY A 43 -5.58 -0.80 -8.99
C GLY A 43 -4.24 -1.27 -8.40
N SER A 44 -3.12 -1.21 -9.13
CA SER A 44 -1.80 -1.69 -8.67
C SER A 44 -1.04 -0.79 -7.69
N GLY A 45 -1.64 0.33 -7.27
CA GLY A 45 -1.04 1.23 -6.26
C GLY A 45 -0.10 2.32 -6.79
N LYS A 46 -0.07 2.61 -8.09
CA LYS A 46 0.75 3.70 -8.66
C LYS A 46 0.57 5.07 -7.98
N THR A 47 -0.65 5.42 -7.57
CA THR A 47 -0.92 6.65 -6.80
C THR A 47 -0.25 6.63 -5.43
N HIS A 48 -0.25 5.47 -4.76
CA HIS A 48 0.40 5.31 -3.46
C HIS A 48 1.91 5.53 -3.57
N VAL A 49 2.55 4.91 -4.57
CA VAL A 49 3.99 5.09 -4.84
C VAL A 49 4.32 6.55 -5.13
N LEU A 50 3.52 7.23 -5.96
CA LEU A 50 3.73 8.63 -6.29
C LEU A 50 3.55 9.55 -5.07
N ALA A 51 2.50 9.34 -4.27
CA ALA A 51 2.26 10.12 -3.06
C ALA A 51 3.42 9.99 -2.05
N GLN A 52 3.90 8.76 -1.83
CA GLN A 52 5.04 8.51 -0.94
C GLN A 52 6.31 9.21 -1.45
N ARG A 53 6.55 9.21 -2.77
CA ARG A 53 7.68 9.93 -3.38
C ARG A 53 7.59 11.44 -3.18
N VAL A 54 6.42 12.03 -3.38
CA VAL A 54 6.20 13.47 -3.17
C VAL A 54 6.43 13.84 -1.71
N ILE A 55 5.90 13.07 -0.76
CA ILE A 55 6.13 13.29 0.67
C ILE A 55 7.63 13.29 0.98
N ARG A 56 8.38 12.31 0.47
CA ARG A 56 9.84 12.24 0.66
C ARG A 56 10.57 13.44 0.08
N LEU A 57 10.17 13.93 -1.09
CA LEU A 57 10.74 15.15 -1.68
C LEU A 57 10.46 16.38 -0.80
N LEU A 58 9.23 16.53 -0.32
CA LEU A 58 8.85 17.65 0.54
C LEU A 58 9.64 17.65 1.85
N LEU A 59 9.81 16.48 2.47
CA LEU A 59 10.57 16.33 3.71
C LEU A 59 12.08 16.45 3.53
N ASN A 60 12.62 16.16 2.34
CA ASN A 60 14.03 16.34 2.03
C ASN A 60 14.40 17.80 1.68
N GLY A 61 13.41 18.62 1.36
CA GLY A 61 13.58 20.05 1.05
C GLY A 61 13.39 20.98 2.25
N THR A 62 13.13 20.43 3.44
CA THR A 62 13.01 21.17 4.70
C THR A 62 14.29 20.97 5.51
N ASP A 63 15.27 21.86 5.30
CA ASP A 63 16.38 22.13 6.23
C ASP A 63 16.06 23.41 7.01
#